data_AF-W5LCA3-F1
#
_entry.id   AF-W5LCA3-F1
#
_cell.length_a   1.000
_cell.length_b   1.000
_cell.length_c   1.000
_cell.angle_alpha   90.00
_cell.angle_beta   90.00
_cell.angle_gamma   90.00
#
_symmetry.space_group_name_H-M   'P 1'
#
loop_
_entity.id
_entity.type
_entity.pdbx_description
1 polymer ?
#
loop_
_entity_poly.entity_id
_entity_poly.type
_entity_poly.pdbx_seq_one_letter_code
_entity_poly.pdbx_strand_id
1 'polypeptide(L)'
;MDPEVSVMLHCALSQGLEEHQIRAEISTRFNRRSSPEIEKHIEAVWNDRVTKEPWLFNGAKFRLHSAELSTSIPSTSMNCVAGDEALQALNSDIFDNYYDSSTFILCHMATRLCLQAVCQGVSEEAISVDLMQDSERAVISEIFSSVCAEIRDEVNVPLSFLSAPVLMGIALNHTSAGRPSAEFYIRCSLTMEEVKDFYWRGGPEAHESTDIVFVNREVRRFLVYASLWSELCPSAKGAVLLYRLVRPDGV
;
A
#
# COMPACT_ATOMS: atom_id res chain seq x y z
N MET A 1 -14.60 -15.21 -5.57
CA MET A 1 -13.71 -14.03 -5.39
C MET A 1 -14.40 -13.07 -4.45
N ASP A 2 -13.65 -12.38 -3.59
CA ASP A 2 -14.22 -11.37 -2.69
C ASP A 2 -14.67 -10.14 -3.52
N PRO A 3 -15.95 -9.73 -3.47
CA PRO A 3 -16.45 -8.63 -4.30
C PRO A 3 -15.98 -7.25 -3.82
N GLU A 4 -15.44 -7.13 -2.62
CA GLU A 4 -15.03 -5.84 -2.04
C GLU A 4 -13.66 -5.39 -2.53
N VAL A 5 -12.85 -6.30 -3.07
CA VAL A 5 -11.45 -6.04 -3.45
C VAL A 5 -11.07 -6.71 -4.76
N SER A 6 -10.25 -6.02 -5.57
CA SER A 6 -9.60 -6.63 -6.74
C SER A 6 -8.17 -6.13 -6.92
N VAL A 7 -7.30 -6.95 -7.49
CA VAL A 7 -5.95 -6.54 -7.88
C VAL A 7 -6.00 -5.84 -9.24
N MET A 8 -5.51 -4.60 -9.31
CA MET A 8 -5.36 -3.83 -10.55
C MET A 8 -4.03 -4.13 -11.25
N LEU A 9 -2.95 -4.23 -10.48
CA LEU A 9 -1.59 -4.45 -10.95
C LEU A 9 -0.83 -5.29 -9.92
N HIS A 10 0.04 -6.21 -10.36
CA HIS A 10 0.94 -6.93 -9.46
C HIS A 10 2.36 -7.04 -10.06
N CYS A 11 3.36 -7.00 -9.18
CA CYS A 11 4.78 -7.02 -9.54
C CYS A 11 5.41 -8.40 -9.36
N ALA A 12 4.64 -9.47 -9.54
CA ALA A 12 5.05 -10.85 -9.24
C ALA A 12 6.28 -11.31 -10.04
N LEU A 13 6.42 -10.89 -11.31
CA LEU A 13 7.56 -11.26 -12.16
C LEU A 13 8.91 -10.74 -11.64
N SER A 14 8.88 -9.69 -10.81
CA SER A 14 10.08 -9.07 -10.24
C SER A 14 10.19 -9.30 -8.74
N GLN A 15 9.29 -10.08 -8.15
CA GLN A 15 9.13 -10.22 -6.69
C GLN A 15 8.95 -8.85 -5.99
N GLY A 16 8.29 -7.92 -6.68
CA GLY A 16 8.14 -6.54 -6.26
C GLY A 16 9.04 -5.56 -7.02
N LEU A 17 8.84 -4.26 -6.81
CA LEU A 17 9.65 -3.20 -7.41
C LEU A 17 10.20 -2.25 -6.35
N GLU A 18 11.48 -1.95 -6.44
CA GLU A 18 12.16 -0.94 -5.64
C GLU A 18 11.91 0.48 -6.19
N GLU A 19 12.15 1.49 -5.36
CA GLU A 19 11.93 2.91 -5.69
C GLU A 19 12.57 3.32 -7.03
N HIS A 20 13.81 2.88 -7.28
CA HIS A 20 14.57 3.23 -8.47
C HIS A 20 14.03 2.59 -9.76
N GLN A 21 13.19 1.56 -9.66
CA GLN A 21 12.60 0.84 -10.78
C GLN A 21 11.27 1.46 -11.25
N ILE A 22 10.75 2.43 -10.50
CA ILE A 22 9.44 3.04 -10.75
C ILE A 22 9.62 4.38 -11.45
N ARG A 23 8.64 4.71 -12.28
CA ARG A 23 8.50 6.03 -12.90
C ARG A 23 7.09 6.53 -12.65
N ALA A 24 6.97 7.82 -12.38
CA ALA A 24 5.71 8.52 -12.26
C ALA A 24 5.60 9.49 -13.43
N GLU A 25 4.38 9.72 -13.88
CA GLU A 25 4.06 10.82 -14.77
C GLU A 25 3.02 11.70 -14.11
N ILE A 26 3.31 12.99 -13.99
CA ILE A 26 2.45 13.95 -13.30
C ILE A 26 1.94 14.93 -14.35
N SER A 27 0.62 15.05 -14.45
CA SER A 27 0.00 15.92 -15.45
C SER A 27 -1.43 16.25 -15.06
N THR A 28 -1.85 17.49 -15.31
CA THR A 28 -3.23 17.96 -15.10
C THR A 28 -4.25 17.16 -15.91
N ARG A 29 -3.84 16.51 -17.01
CA ARG A 29 -4.69 15.60 -17.80
C ARG A 29 -5.17 14.38 -17.03
N PHE A 30 -4.48 14.02 -15.95
CA PHE A 30 -4.82 12.91 -15.07
C PHE A 30 -5.74 13.33 -13.92
N ASN A 31 -6.13 14.60 -13.83
CA ASN A 31 -7.05 15.09 -12.80
C ASN A 31 -8.47 14.54 -13.02
N ARG A 32 -9.28 14.60 -11.97
CA ARG A 32 -10.72 14.33 -12.07
C ARG A 32 -11.32 15.34 -13.06
N ARG A 33 -12.17 14.85 -13.97
CA ARG A 33 -12.98 15.72 -14.82
C ARG A 33 -13.94 16.53 -13.95
N SER A 34 -13.88 17.85 -14.05
CA SER A 34 -14.77 18.75 -13.33
C SER A 34 -16.10 18.90 -14.07
N SER A 35 -17.17 19.03 -13.30
CA SER A 35 -18.50 19.44 -13.77
C SER A 35 -19.05 20.45 -12.78
N PRO A 36 -19.63 21.58 -13.24
CA PRO A 36 -20.14 22.62 -12.34
C PRO A 36 -21.12 22.10 -11.28
N GLU A 37 -21.97 21.14 -11.67
CA GLU A 37 -22.96 20.52 -10.78
C GLU A 37 -22.29 19.71 -9.67
N ILE A 38 -21.25 18.94 -10.02
CA ILE A 38 -20.50 18.12 -9.07
C ILE A 38 -19.68 19.01 -8.13
N GLU A 39 -18.98 20.03 -8.65
CA GLU A 39 -18.18 20.93 -7.80
C GLU A 39 -19.06 21.66 -6.79
N LYS A 40 -20.22 22.17 -7.22
CA LYS A 40 -21.18 22.83 -6.34
C LYS A 40 -21.69 21.88 -5.24
N HIS A 41 -21.90 20.61 -5.59
CA HIS A 41 -22.32 19.60 -4.62
C HIS A 41 -21.20 19.28 -3.61
N ILE A 42 -19.95 19.13 -4.06
CA ILE A 42 -18.78 18.91 -3.19
C ILE A 42 -18.64 20.07 -2.20
N GLU A 43 -18.71 21.31 -2.68
CA GLU A 43 -18.60 22.51 -1.85
C GLU A 43 -19.74 22.59 -0.82
N ALA A 44 -20.97 22.26 -1.23
CA ALA A 44 -22.11 22.24 -0.31
C ALA A 44 -21.93 21.20 0.81
N VAL A 45 -21.44 19.99 0.49
CA VAL A 45 -21.15 18.94 1.47
C VAL A 45 -20.02 19.36 2.42
N TRP A 46 -18.96 19.98 1.90
CA TRP A 46 -17.85 20.49 2.70
C TRP A 46 -18.30 21.59 3.67
N ASN A 47 -19.08 22.56 3.20
CA ASN A 47 -19.56 23.67 4.03
C ASN A 47 -20.47 23.19 5.16
N ASP A 48 -21.39 22.25 4.89
CA ASP A 48 -22.23 21.63 5.94
C ASP A 48 -21.36 20.88 6.97
N ARG A 49 -20.32 20.20 6.51
CA ARG A 49 -19.40 19.44 7.36
C ARG A 49 -18.57 20.36 8.28
N VAL A 50 -17.93 21.38 7.74
CA VAL A 50 -17.10 22.32 8.52
C VAL A 50 -17.94 23.16 9.48
N THR A 51 -19.21 23.41 9.15
CA THR A 51 -20.14 24.08 10.09
C THR A 51 -20.35 23.24 11.36
N LYS A 52 -20.34 21.91 11.25
CA LYS A 52 -20.51 20.98 12.40
C LYS A 52 -19.19 20.67 13.09
N GLU A 53 -18.12 20.57 12.31
CA GLU A 53 -16.79 20.14 12.75
C GLU A 53 -15.74 21.18 12.28
N PRO A 54 -15.65 22.36 12.93
CA PRO A 54 -14.85 23.49 12.45
C PRO A 54 -13.33 23.27 12.54
N TRP A 55 -12.89 22.20 13.19
CA TRP A 55 -11.48 21.79 13.26
C TRP A 55 -11.03 21.00 12.03
N LEU A 56 -11.94 20.63 11.12
CA LEU A 56 -11.58 19.96 9.88
C LEU A 56 -10.85 20.92 8.94
N PHE A 57 -9.86 20.37 8.23
CA PHE A 57 -9.05 21.09 7.26
C PHE A 57 -8.93 20.26 5.98
N ASN A 58 -8.57 20.92 4.87
CA ASN A 58 -8.31 20.23 3.61
C ASN A 58 -6.99 19.46 3.67
N GLY A 59 -6.80 18.56 2.70
CA GLY A 59 -5.54 17.85 2.54
C GLY A 59 -5.33 17.50 1.08
N ALA A 60 -4.23 17.98 0.47
CA ALA A 60 -3.86 17.61 -0.89
C ALA A 60 -3.45 16.12 -0.96
N LYS A 61 -3.86 15.43 -2.02
CA LYS A 61 -3.63 13.98 -2.21
C LYS A 61 -3.29 13.65 -3.65
N PHE A 62 -2.40 12.67 -3.84
CA PHE A 62 -2.14 12.14 -5.18
C PHE A 62 -3.31 11.31 -5.70
N ARG A 63 -3.65 11.51 -6.98
CA ARG A 63 -4.66 10.72 -7.70
C ARG A 63 -3.98 9.73 -8.63
N LEU A 64 -4.23 8.44 -8.43
CA LEU A 64 -3.86 7.44 -9.43
C LEU A 64 -4.85 7.48 -10.59
N HIS A 65 -4.33 7.68 -11.81
CA HIS A 65 -5.10 7.59 -13.04
C HIS A 65 -4.99 6.20 -13.68
N SER A 66 -3.77 5.71 -13.83
CA SER A 66 -3.44 4.43 -14.46
C SER A 66 -2.06 3.96 -13.98
N ALA A 67 -1.78 2.67 -14.12
CA ALA A 67 -0.46 2.10 -13.89
C ALA A 67 -0.21 0.98 -14.91
N GLU A 68 1.01 0.94 -15.45
CA GLU A 68 1.42 -0.02 -16.47
C GLU A 68 2.77 -0.62 -16.11
N LEU A 69 2.94 -1.92 -16.32
CA LEU A 69 4.22 -2.60 -16.12
C LEU A 69 4.95 -2.66 -17.45
N SER A 70 6.15 -2.08 -17.52
CA SER A 70 7.01 -2.21 -18.70
C SER A 70 7.87 -3.45 -18.59
N THR A 71 7.66 -4.43 -19.46
CA THR A 71 8.55 -5.58 -19.64
C THR A 71 9.62 -5.27 -20.67
N SER A 72 10.34 -4.15 -20.53
CA SER A 72 11.52 -3.92 -21.36
C SER A 72 12.62 -4.88 -20.92
N ILE A 73 12.68 -6.06 -21.56
CA ILE A 73 13.88 -6.90 -21.56
C ILE A 73 14.98 -6.01 -22.18
N PRO A 74 16.12 -5.73 -21.49
CA PRO A 74 17.27 -5.20 -22.18
C PRO A 74 17.65 -6.25 -23.23
N SER A 75 17.42 -5.93 -24.50
CA SER A 75 17.61 -6.83 -25.64
C SER A 75 19.05 -7.35 -25.67
N THR A 76 19.28 -8.49 -25.03
CA THR A 76 20.46 -9.31 -25.24
C THR A 76 20.03 -10.77 -25.38
N SER A 77 20.02 -11.22 -26.64
CA SER A 77 19.97 -12.60 -27.16
C SER A 77 18.90 -13.57 -26.62
N MET A 78 17.92 -13.82 -27.50
CA MET A 78 17.19 -15.07 -27.77
C MET A 78 17.52 -16.32 -26.93
N ASN A 79 16.48 -16.90 -26.33
CA ASN A 79 15.90 -18.18 -26.76
C ASN A 79 14.60 -18.44 -25.98
N CYS A 80 13.46 -18.14 -26.61
CA CYS A 80 12.14 -18.50 -26.09
C CYS A 80 11.83 -19.93 -26.53
N VAL A 81 11.87 -20.89 -25.61
CA VAL A 81 11.16 -22.15 -25.79
C VAL A 81 9.82 -22.01 -25.09
N ALA A 82 8.75 -22.00 -25.87
CA ALA A 82 7.40 -22.18 -25.37
C ALA A 82 7.26 -23.60 -24.82
N GLY A 83 6.66 -23.74 -23.64
CA GLY A 83 6.31 -25.01 -23.03
C GLY A 83 5.09 -24.83 -22.14
N ASP A 84 3.95 -25.30 -22.64
CA ASP A 84 2.70 -25.50 -21.92
C ASP A 84 2.82 -26.60 -20.85
N GLU A 85 1.81 -26.62 -19.96
CA GLU A 85 1.38 -27.72 -19.07
C GLU A 85 2.21 -28.06 -17.82
N ALA A 86 1.60 -27.86 -16.64
CA ALA A 86 1.16 -28.96 -15.75
C ALA A 86 0.79 -28.42 -14.35
N LEU A 87 -0.51 -28.40 -14.04
CA LEU A 87 -1.00 -28.41 -12.65
C LEU A 87 -1.54 -29.82 -12.38
N GLN A 88 -0.65 -30.71 -11.95
CA GLN A 88 -1.01 -31.98 -11.32
C GLN A 88 -0.82 -31.87 -9.82
N ALA A 89 -1.78 -32.47 -9.11
CA ALA A 89 -1.98 -32.46 -7.66
C ALA A 89 -0.85 -33.12 -6.86
N LEU A 90 -0.73 -32.77 -5.57
CA LEU A 90 -0.45 -33.77 -4.54
C LEU A 90 -1.07 -33.39 -3.18
N ASN A 91 -1.58 -34.43 -2.53
CA ASN A 91 -2.32 -34.47 -1.26
C ASN A 91 -1.43 -34.33 0.00
N SER A 92 -2.13 -33.96 1.09
CA SER A 92 -2.04 -34.41 2.50
C SER A 92 -0.70 -34.48 3.26
N ASP A 93 -0.75 -33.87 4.45
CA ASP A 93 -0.03 -34.12 5.70
C ASP A 93 1.50 -33.92 5.73
N ILE A 94 1.95 -33.04 6.64
CA ILE A 94 2.82 -33.34 7.78
C ILE A 94 3.13 -32.04 8.54
N PHE A 95 2.89 -32.07 9.86
CA PHE A 95 3.48 -31.19 10.87
C PHE A 95 5.00 -31.36 10.88
N ASP A 96 5.79 -30.28 10.80
CA ASP A 96 6.88 -30.09 11.76
C ASP A 96 7.51 -28.69 11.66
N ASN A 97 7.90 -28.21 12.84
CA ASN A 97 8.37 -26.88 13.16
C ASN A 97 9.58 -26.41 12.33
N TYR A 98 9.53 -25.17 11.85
CA TYR A 98 10.72 -24.36 11.60
C TYR A 98 10.52 -22.95 12.18
N TYR A 99 11.27 -22.64 13.24
CA TYR A 99 11.39 -21.29 13.78
C TYR A 99 12.24 -20.47 12.81
N ASP A 100 11.62 -19.57 12.06
CA ASP A 100 12.28 -18.43 11.43
C ASP A 100 11.88 -17.18 12.22
N SER A 101 12.86 -16.62 12.95
CA SER A 101 12.73 -15.47 13.86
C SER A 101 12.45 -14.13 13.16
N SER A 102 12.16 -14.16 11.86
CA SER A 102 11.82 -12.97 11.07
C SER A 102 10.38 -12.53 11.40
N THR A 103 10.23 -11.53 12.27
CA THR A 103 8.93 -10.90 12.49
C THR A 103 8.64 -9.95 11.34
N PHE A 104 7.55 -10.20 10.63
CA PHE A 104 7.05 -9.30 9.60
C PHE A 104 5.95 -8.45 10.21
N ILE A 105 6.17 -7.13 10.23
CA ILE A 105 5.07 -6.21 10.40
C ILE A 105 4.40 -6.14 9.02
N LEU A 106 3.36 -6.95 8.82
CA LEU A 106 2.37 -6.61 7.81
C LEU A 106 1.58 -5.45 8.42
N CYS A 107 2.17 -4.25 8.35
CA CYS A 107 1.52 -3.06 8.87
C CYS A 107 0.40 -2.74 7.89
N HIS A 108 -0.79 -3.26 8.17
CA HIS A 108 -2.00 -2.68 7.64
C HIS A 108 -2.32 -1.41 8.42
N MET A 109 -1.46 -0.40 8.21
CA MET A 109 -2.05 0.89 7.93
C MET A 109 -2.87 0.64 6.69
N ALA A 110 -4.18 0.86 6.74
CA ALA A 110 -4.93 1.01 5.52
C ALA A 110 -4.29 2.20 4.82
N THR A 111 -3.24 1.95 4.01
CA THR A 111 -2.67 2.88 3.06
C THR A 111 -3.77 3.11 2.05
N ARG A 112 -4.76 3.88 2.46
CA ARG A 112 -5.40 4.82 1.58
C ARG A 112 -4.25 5.35 0.72
N LEU A 113 -4.39 5.39 -0.59
CA LEU A 113 -3.64 6.36 -1.38
C LEU A 113 -4.14 7.76 -0.94
N CYS A 114 -3.87 8.11 0.32
CA CYS A 114 -3.86 9.39 0.99
C CYS A 114 -2.37 9.68 1.17
N LEU A 115 -1.61 9.58 0.09
CA LEU A 115 -0.29 10.16 0.07
C LEU A 115 -0.51 11.67 0.19
N GLN A 116 -0.32 12.19 1.40
CA GLN A 116 -0.40 13.60 1.69
C GLN A 116 1.03 14.14 1.61
N ALA A 117 1.38 14.76 0.49
CA ALA A 117 2.63 15.49 0.39
C ALA A 117 2.53 16.73 1.31
N VAL A 118 3.22 16.69 2.45
CA VAL A 118 3.31 17.86 3.34
C VAL A 118 4.49 18.72 2.89
N CYS A 119 4.22 19.72 2.05
CA CYS A 119 5.21 20.72 1.69
C CYS A 119 5.35 21.77 2.81
N GLN A 120 6.38 21.66 3.65
CA GLN A 120 6.62 22.64 4.72
C GLN A 120 6.76 24.07 4.16
N GLY A 121 5.90 24.98 4.62
CA GLY A 121 5.92 26.40 4.23
C GLY A 121 5.14 26.74 2.95
N VAL A 122 4.43 25.79 2.33
CA VAL A 122 3.54 26.01 1.18
C VAL A 122 2.10 25.83 1.63
N SER A 123 1.21 26.79 1.33
CA SER A 123 -0.22 26.61 1.61
C SER A 123 -0.80 25.52 0.71
N GLU A 124 -1.75 24.74 1.22
CA GLU A 124 -2.34 23.65 0.42
C GLU A 124 -3.02 24.14 -0.85
N GLU A 125 -3.61 25.34 -0.81
CA GLU A 125 -4.26 25.98 -1.96
C GLU A 125 -3.25 26.34 -3.07
N ALA A 126 -1.97 26.48 -2.72
CA ALA A 126 -0.91 26.72 -3.67
C ALA A 126 -0.41 25.43 -4.33
N ILE A 127 -0.68 24.24 -3.78
CA ILE A 127 -0.18 22.96 -4.31
C ILE A 127 -0.89 22.65 -5.64
N SER A 128 -0.13 22.68 -6.74
CA SER A 128 -0.61 22.37 -8.09
C SER A 128 0.30 21.36 -8.78
N VAL A 129 -0.21 20.75 -9.85
CA VAL A 129 0.60 19.85 -10.69
C VAL A 129 1.80 20.59 -11.30
N ASP A 130 1.64 21.87 -11.63
CA ASP A 130 2.69 22.66 -12.26
C ASP A 130 3.90 22.87 -11.33
N LEU A 131 3.68 22.89 -10.00
CA LEU A 131 4.76 22.90 -9.01
C LEU A 131 5.55 21.59 -8.96
N MET A 132 4.94 20.49 -9.38
CA MET A 132 5.55 19.15 -9.34
C MET A 132 6.13 18.73 -10.69
N GLN A 133 6.02 19.57 -11.72
CA GLN A 133 6.62 19.32 -13.03
C GLN A 133 8.14 19.18 -12.88
N ASP A 134 8.73 18.17 -13.54
CA ASP A 134 10.15 17.81 -13.44
C ASP A 134 10.60 17.32 -12.05
N SER A 135 9.67 17.07 -11.13
CA SER A 135 9.90 16.58 -9.76
C SER A 135 9.34 15.17 -9.54
N GLU A 136 9.20 14.37 -10.60
CA GLU A 136 8.60 13.03 -10.54
C GLU A 136 9.36 12.10 -9.58
N ARG A 137 10.68 12.24 -9.51
CA ARG A 137 11.51 11.52 -8.54
C ARG A 137 11.17 11.87 -7.10
N ALA A 138 10.87 13.14 -6.81
CA ALA A 138 10.49 13.56 -5.47
C ALA A 138 9.11 12.98 -5.09
N VAL A 139 8.18 12.89 -6.05
CA VAL A 139 6.88 12.24 -5.82
C VAL A 139 7.04 10.75 -5.56
N ILE A 140 7.88 10.05 -6.32
CA ILE A 140 8.16 8.62 -6.05
C ILE A 140 8.82 8.46 -4.68
N SER A 141 9.78 9.32 -4.34
CA SER A 141 10.44 9.29 -3.04
C SER A 141 9.45 9.50 -1.90
N GLU A 142 8.55 10.48 -2.04
CA GLU A 142 7.46 10.73 -1.09
C GLU A 142 6.57 9.49 -0.91
N ILE A 143 6.19 8.82 -2.00
CA ILE A 143 5.38 7.59 -1.97
C ILE A 143 6.05 6.48 -1.16
N PHE A 144 7.36 6.31 -1.32
CA PHE A 144 8.12 5.29 -0.62
C PHE A 144 8.42 5.69 0.82
N SER A 145 8.75 6.95 1.09
CA SER A 145 9.02 7.41 2.45
C SER A 145 7.77 7.46 3.31
N SER A 146 6.61 7.81 2.74
CA SER A 146 5.38 7.97 3.49
C SER A 146 4.94 6.65 4.12
N VAL A 147 5.05 5.51 3.43
CA VAL A 147 4.64 4.22 4.01
C VAL A 147 5.50 3.83 5.22
N CYS A 148 6.80 4.18 5.23
CA CYS A 148 7.64 3.99 6.41
C CYS A 148 7.31 5.00 7.52
N ALA A 149 6.99 6.25 7.17
CA ALA A 149 6.58 7.27 8.13
C ALA A 149 5.29 6.87 8.84
N GLU A 150 4.31 6.35 8.11
CA GLU A 150 3.06 5.81 8.67
C GLU A 150 3.34 4.69 9.69
N ILE A 151 4.23 3.73 9.36
CA ILE A 151 4.62 2.69 10.33
C ILE A 151 5.26 3.28 11.58
N ARG A 152 6.13 4.29 11.43
CA ARG A 152 6.74 4.99 12.57
C ARG A 152 5.69 5.70 13.41
N ASP A 153 4.75 6.39 12.77
CA ASP A 153 3.82 7.28 13.45
C ASP A 153 2.76 6.51 14.23
N GLU A 154 2.27 5.40 13.67
CA GLU A 154 1.26 4.54 14.30
C GLU A 154 1.86 3.45 15.19
N VAL A 155 2.84 2.70 14.67
CA VAL A 155 3.40 1.52 15.37
C VAL A 155 4.59 1.90 16.25
N ASN A 156 5.04 3.14 16.17
CA ASN A 156 6.18 3.65 16.94
C ASN A 156 7.50 2.92 16.66
N VAL A 157 7.60 2.24 15.51
CA VAL A 157 8.82 1.52 15.12
C VAL A 157 9.81 2.50 14.48
N PRO A 158 11.04 2.64 15.02
CA PRO A 158 12.04 3.51 14.42
C PRO A 158 12.40 3.10 12.99
N LEU A 159 12.57 4.08 12.10
CA LEU A 159 12.90 3.86 10.69
C LEU A 159 14.18 3.03 10.50
N SER A 160 15.13 3.08 11.43
CA SER A 160 16.37 2.30 11.40
C SER A 160 16.16 0.78 11.46
N PHE A 161 14.99 0.32 11.88
CA PHE A 161 14.62 -1.10 11.93
C PHE A 161 13.77 -1.54 10.73
N LEU A 162 13.42 -0.62 9.82
CA LEU A 162 12.63 -0.90 8.62
C LEU A 162 13.53 -1.00 7.39
N SER A 163 13.31 -2.00 6.55
CA SER A 163 13.95 -2.06 5.23
C SER A 163 13.38 -1.00 4.29
N ALA A 164 14.06 -0.77 3.17
CA ALA A 164 13.45 -0.05 2.05
C ALA A 164 12.14 -0.74 1.63
N PRO A 165 11.07 0.01 1.32
CA PRO A 165 9.82 -0.55 0.81
C PRO A 165 10.00 -1.19 -0.56
N VAL A 166 9.22 -2.25 -0.80
CA VAL A 166 9.11 -2.92 -2.09
C VAL A 166 7.65 -2.87 -2.53
N LEU A 167 7.36 -2.23 -3.66
CA LEU A 167 6.01 -2.17 -4.21
C LEU A 167 5.59 -3.56 -4.70
N MET A 168 4.54 -4.12 -4.10
CA MET A 168 3.96 -5.39 -4.54
C MET A 168 2.97 -5.19 -5.68
N GLY A 169 2.19 -4.11 -5.66
CA GLY A 169 1.19 -3.85 -6.68
C GLY A 169 0.13 -2.85 -6.23
N ILE A 170 -0.99 -2.84 -6.93
CA ILE A 170 -2.12 -1.94 -6.69
C ILE A 170 -3.40 -2.75 -6.54
N ALA A 171 -4.15 -2.52 -5.46
CA ALA A 171 -5.46 -3.10 -5.20
C ALA A 171 -6.55 -2.01 -5.24
N LEU A 172 -7.77 -2.40 -5.58
CA LEU A 172 -8.95 -1.52 -5.63
C LEU A 172 -9.93 -1.90 -4.52
N ASN A 173 -10.45 -0.88 -3.83
CA ASN A 173 -11.52 -1.02 -2.85
C ASN A 173 -12.88 -0.68 -3.48
N HIS A 174 -13.72 -1.69 -3.70
CA HIS A 174 -15.04 -1.55 -4.32
C HIS A 174 -16.11 -1.02 -3.37
N THR A 175 -15.91 -1.08 -2.05
CA THR A 175 -16.79 -0.40 -1.08
C THR A 175 -16.56 1.12 -1.05
N SER A 176 -15.46 1.58 -1.66
CA SER A 176 -15.10 2.99 -1.82
C SER A 176 -14.98 3.37 -3.30
N ALA A 177 -15.95 2.96 -4.12
CA ALA A 177 -16.07 3.31 -5.55
C ALA A 177 -14.81 2.98 -6.39
N GLY A 178 -14.13 1.87 -6.08
CA GLY A 178 -12.94 1.42 -6.79
C GLY A 178 -11.68 2.20 -6.45
N ARG A 179 -11.63 2.85 -5.27
CA ARG A 179 -10.46 3.63 -4.84
C ARG A 179 -9.20 2.74 -4.79
N PRO A 180 -8.11 3.13 -5.46
CA PRO A 180 -6.88 2.34 -5.46
C PRO A 180 -6.04 2.54 -4.19
N SER A 181 -5.22 1.55 -3.90
CA SER A 181 -4.18 1.51 -2.87
C SER A 181 -2.92 0.85 -3.45
N ALA A 182 -1.76 1.47 -3.25
CA ALA A 182 -0.47 0.87 -3.56
C ALA A 182 0.01 0.10 -2.33
N GLU A 183 0.28 -1.18 -2.51
CA GLU A 183 0.60 -2.08 -1.41
C GLU A 183 2.08 -2.41 -1.41
N PHE A 184 2.73 -2.21 -0.26
CA PHE A 184 4.16 -2.37 -0.09
C PHE A 184 4.50 -3.52 0.85
N TYR A 185 5.69 -4.07 0.66
CA TYR A 185 6.34 -4.98 1.57
C TYR A 185 7.53 -4.31 2.23
N ILE A 186 7.59 -4.38 3.56
CA ILE A 186 8.68 -3.84 4.38
C ILE A 186 9.07 -4.90 5.39
N ARG A 187 10.38 -5.12 5.53
CA ARG A 187 10.93 -5.99 6.58
C ARG A 187 11.21 -5.17 7.82
N CYS A 188 10.89 -5.74 8.97
CA CYS A 188 11.32 -5.24 10.26
C CYS A 188 12.38 -6.19 10.83
N SER A 189 13.44 -5.64 11.42
CA SER A 189 14.46 -6.45 12.11
C SER A 189 14.13 -6.74 13.57
N LEU A 190 13.11 -6.10 14.13
CA LEU A 190 12.65 -6.33 15.51
C LEU A 190 11.81 -7.61 15.61
N THR A 191 11.74 -8.22 16.79
CA THR A 191 10.82 -9.32 17.07
C THR A 191 9.38 -8.84 17.29
N MET A 192 8.43 -9.77 17.32
CA MET A 192 7.02 -9.47 17.64
C MET A 192 6.88 -8.77 18.98
N GLU A 193 7.58 -9.26 19.99
CA GLU A 193 7.57 -8.72 21.35
C GLU A 193 8.13 -7.30 21.36
N GLU A 194 9.25 -7.07 20.68
CA GLU A 194 9.84 -5.73 20.57
C GLU A 194 8.92 -4.74 19.84
N VAL A 195 8.26 -5.17 18.76
CA VAL A 195 7.28 -4.33 18.03
C VAL A 195 6.07 -4.02 18.91
N LYS A 196 5.56 -4.99 19.66
CA LYS A 196 4.48 -4.75 20.65
C LYS A 196 4.92 -3.75 21.71
N ASP A 197 6.14 -3.88 22.22
CA ASP A 197 6.68 -2.95 23.21
C ASP A 197 6.83 -1.54 22.63
N PHE A 198 7.21 -1.38 21.36
CA PHE A 198 7.20 -0.06 20.68
C PHE A 198 5.77 0.49 20.57
N TYR A 199 4.83 -0.30 20.06
CA TYR A 199 3.43 0.10 19.90
C TYR A 199 2.84 0.62 21.22
N TRP A 200 2.97 -0.15 22.31
CA TRP A 200 2.42 0.21 23.62
C TRP A 200 3.15 1.36 24.33
N ARG A 201 4.39 1.66 23.95
CA ARG A 201 5.06 2.89 24.38
C ARG A 201 4.44 4.15 23.76
N GLY A 202 3.69 3.99 22.66
CA GLY A 202 3.01 5.04 21.94
C GLY A 202 3.92 5.80 20.96
N GLY A 203 3.41 6.05 19.76
CA GLY A 203 3.98 6.93 18.74
C GLY A 203 3.23 8.26 18.58
N PRO A 204 3.63 9.09 17.60
CA PRO A 204 2.94 10.33 17.24
C PRO A 204 1.41 10.18 17.07
N GLU A 205 0.98 9.09 16.45
CA GLU A 205 -0.42 8.82 16.09
C GLU A 205 -0.98 7.58 16.81
N ALA A 206 -0.46 7.22 18.00
CA ALA A 206 -0.79 5.99 18.75
C ALA A 206 -2.26 5.86 19.24
N HIS A 207 -3.16 6.66 18.69
CA HIS A 207 -4.55 6.77 19.09
C HIS A 207 -5.52 6.43 17.94
N GLU A 208 -5.04 6.19 16.71
CA GLU A 208 -5.91 5.77 15.60
C GLU A 208 -6.35 4.31 15.70
N SER A 209 -5.43 3.40 16.06
CA SER A 209 -5.73 1.99 16.37
C SER A 209 -5.85 1.72 17.87
N THR A 210 -6.56 0.64 18.22
CA THR A 210 -6.77 0.24 19.62
C THR A 210 -5.96 -0.98 20.05
N ASP A 211 -5.41 -1.73 19.09
CA ASP A 211 -4.63 -2.95 19.36
C ASP A 211 -3.76 -3.33 18.15
N ILE A 212 -2.78 -4.21 18.38
CA ILE A 212 -1.92 -4.80 17.36
C ILE A 212 -1.87 -6.33 17.46
N VAL A 213 -2.22 -7.00 16.35
CA VAL A 213 -2.25 -8.46 16.24
C VAL A 213 -1.28 -8.94 15.18
N PHE A 214 -0.64 -10.08 15.42
CA PHE A 214 0.35 -10.67 14.52
C PHE A 214 -0.14 -12.02 14.02
N VAL A 215 0.01 -12.24 12.71
CA VAL A 215 -0.33 -13.52 12.08
C VAL A 215 0.94 -14.15 11.52
N ASN A 216 1.20 -15.40 11.92
CA ASN A 216 2.33 -16.19 11.44
C ASN A 216 2.24 -16.39 9.91
N ARG A 217 3.40 -16.37 9.24
CA ARG A 217 3.57 -16.63 7.80
C ARG A 217 2.77 -17.84 7.30
N GLU A 218 2.73 -18.93 8.05
CA GLU A 218 2.03 -20.16 7.64
C GLU A 218 0.51 -19.98 7.62
N VAL A 219 -0.05 -19.36 8.66
CA VAL A 219 -1.48 -19.04 8.75
C VAL A 219 -1.89 -18.01 7.70
N ARG A 220 -0.96 -17.12 7.28
CA ARG A 220 -1.21 -16.12 6.23
C ARG A 220 -1.57 -16.74 4.88
N ARG A 221 -1.02 -17.92 4.53
CA ARG A 221 -1.39 -18.63 3.29
C ARG A 221 -2.86 -19.02 3.27
N PHE A 222 -3.43 -19.26 4.45
CA PHE A 222 -4.82 -19.66 4.64
C PHE A 222 -5.72 -18.53 5.11
N LEU A 223 -5.21 -17.29 5.25
CA LEU A 223 -5.96 -16.18 5.83
C LEU A 223 -7.23 -15.90 5.03
N VAL A 224 -7.20 -16.04 3.70
CA VAL A 224 -8.37 -15.91 2.82
C VAL A 224 -9.48 -16.95 3.11
N TYR A 225 -9.14 -18.04 3.79
CA TYR A 225 -10.06 -19.10 4.20
C TYR A 225 -10.36 -19.06 5.71
N ALA A 226 -9.73 -18.15 6.47
CA ALA A 226 -9.95 -17.99 7.88
C ALA A 226 -11.12 -17.05 8.15
N SER A 227 -11.76 -17.19 9.32
CA SER A 227 -12.78 -16.24 9.80
C SER A 227 -12.27 -14.80 9.85
N LEU A 228 -10.97 -14.62 10.10
CA LEU A 228 -10.31 -13.32 10.11
C LEU A 228 -10.46 -12.56 8.77
N TRP A 229 -10.61 -13.25 7.63
CA TRP A 229 -10.80 -12.60 6.33
C TRP A 229 -12.01 -11.68 6.28
N SER A 230 -13.13 -12.08 6.90
CA SER A 230 -14.34 -11.25 6.94
C SER A 230 -14.21 -10.03 7.83
N GLU A 231 -13.22 -10.00 8.73
CA GLU A 231 -12.96 -8.87 9.63
C GLU A 231 -11.95 -7.87 9.03
N LEU A 232 -11.23 -8.26 7.97
CA LEU A 232 -10.30 -7.37 7.29
C LEU A 232 -11.03 -6.32 6.45
N CYS A 233 -10.57 -5.07 6.52
CA CYS A 233 -11.03 -4.04 5.59
C CYS A 233 -10.55 -4.33 4.15
N PRO A 234 -11.19 -3.76 3.11
CA PRO A 234 -10.85 -4.11 1.72
C PRO A 234 -9.39 -3.80 1.32
N SER A 235 -8.80 -2.72 1.83
CA SER A 235 -7.36 -2.44 1.63
C SER A 235 -6.49 -3.49 2.34
N ALA A 236 -6.93 -3.97 3.51
CA ALA A 236 -6.26 -5.06 4.21
C ALA A 236 -6.21 -6.35 3.39
N LYS A 237 -7.37 -6.72 2.85
CA LYS A 237 -7.51 -7.82 1.91
C LYS A 237 -6.60 -7.65 0.68
N GLY A 238 -6.52 -6.43 0.14
CA GLY A 238 -5.69 -6.07 -1.01
C GLY A 238 -4.21 -6.43 -0.83
N ALA A 239 -3.59 -5.99 0.26
CA ALA A 239 -2.17 -6.31 0.47
C ALA A 239 -1.93 -7.79 0.79
N VAL A 240 -2.85 -8.47 1.48
CA VAL A 240 -2.74 -9.92 1.69
C VAL A 240 -2.77 -10.69 0.36
N LEU A 241 -3.67 -10.31 -0.56
CA LEU A 241 -3.72 -10.90 -1.91
C LEU A 241 -2.43 -10.64 -2.68
N LEU A 242 -1.94 -9.40 -2.68
CA LEU A 242 -0.71 -9.03 -3.37
C LEU A 242 0.53 -9.72 -2.80
N TYR A 243 0.64 -9.82 -1.48
CA TYR A 243 1.72 -10.55 -0.83
C TYR A 243 1.73 -12.03 -1.24
N ARG A 244 0.56 -12.69 -1.28
CA ARG A 244 0.45 -14.09 -1.73
C ARG A 244 0.83 -14.28 -3.20
N LEU A 245 0.49 -13.32 -4.05
CA LEU A 245 0.79 -13.36 -5.49
C LEU A 245 2.26 -13.06 -5.79
N VAL A 246 2.83 -12.06 -5.10
CA VAL A 246 4.15 -11.51 -5.41
C VAL A 246 5.27 -12.24 -4.69
N ARG A 247 5.02 -12.73 -3.47
CA ARG A 247 6.03 -13.39 -2.60
C ARG A 247 7.34 -12.60 -2.54
N PRO A 248 7.29 -11.33 -2.08
CA PRO A 248 8.44 -10.42 -2.10
C PRO A 248 9.60 -10.86 -1.18
N ASP A 249 9.36 -11.85 -0.34
CA ASP A 249 10.31 -12.49 0.55
C ASP A 249 10.93 -13.78 -0.01
N GLY A 250 10.56 -14.17 -1.22
CA GLY A 250 11.10 -15.34 -1.92
C GLY A 250 10.54 -16.69 -1.50
N VAL A 251 9.42 -16.74 -0.76
CA VAL A 251 8.83 -17.99 -0.20
C VAL A 251 7.38 -18.22 -0.60
#